data_AF-A0A945SMC6-F1
#
_entry.id   AF-A0A945SMC6-F1
#
_cell.length_a   1.000
_cell.length_b   1.000
_cell.length_c   1.000
_cell.angle_alpha   90.00
_cell.angle_beta   90.00
_cell.angle_gamma   90.00
#
_symmetry.space_group_name_H-M   'P 1'
#
loop_
_entity.id
_entity.type
_entity.pdbx_description
1 polymer ?
#
loop_
_entity_poly.entity_id
_entity_poly.type
_entity_poly.pdbx_seq_one_letter_code
_entity_poly.pdbx_strand_id
1 'polypeptide(L)' 'GIDGKAVGKIDLYDRQSYVAVARNQAEKARDRLKRGKIKGRKFTVGLLR' A
#
# COMPACT_ATOMS: atom_id res chain seq x y z
N GLY A 1 5.72 -0.06 11.31
CA GLY A 1 4.71 0.40 10.34
C GLY A 1 5.42 1.06 9.19
N ILE A 2 4.69 1.81 8.37
CA ILE A 2 5.23 2.81 7.45
C ILE A 2 5.04 4.15 8.15
N ASP A 3 5.98 5.08 8.01
CA ASP A 3 5.82 6.43 8.54
C ASP A 3 4.66 7.13 7.81
N GLY A 4 3.77 7.80 8.54
CA GLY A 4 2.65 8.53 7.95
C GLY A 4 3.11 9.61 6.97
N LYS A 5 4.29 10.21 7.17
CA LYS A 5 4.89 11.19 6.24
C LYS A 5 5.30 10.57 4.90
N ALA A 6 5.51 9.26 4.86
CA ALA A 6 5.87 8.54 3.64
C ALA A 6 4.64 8.16 2.80
N VAL A 7 3.42 8.42 3.30
CA VAL A 7 2.16 8.17 2.61
C VAL A 7 1.64 9.49 2.04
N GLY A 8 1.47 9.52 0.72
CA GLY A 8 0.93 10.66 -0.01
C GLY A 8 -0.55 10.50 -0.32
N LYS A 9 -0.94 10.98 -1.50
CA LYS A 9 -2.33 10.93 -1.97
C LYS A 9 -2.88 9.50 -1.96
N ILE A 10 -4.13 9.37 -1.52
CA ILE A 10 -4.88 8.12 -1.51
C ILE A 10 -6.09 8.32 -2.43
N ASP A 11 -6.18 7.50 -3.47
CA ASP A 11 -7.31 7.49 -4.39
C ASP A 11 -8.06 6.16 -4.22
N LEU A 12 -9.37 6.25 -3.95
CA LEU A 12 -10.23 5.11 -3.68
C LEU A 12 -11.20 4.89 -4.84
N TYR A 13 -11.31 3.64 -5.28
CA TYR A 13 -12.24 3.16 -6.29
C TYR A 13 -13.03 1.98 -5.72
N ASP A 14 -14.13 1.62 -6.37
CA ASP A 14 -15.06 0.59 -5.89
C ASP A 14 -14.40 -0.76 -5.60
N ARG A 15 -13.38 -1.13 -6.39
CA ARG A 15 -12.70 -2.45 -6.29
C ARG A 15 -11.23 -2.37 -5.90
N GLN A 16 -10.66 -1.16 -5.82
CA GLN A 16 -9.23 -0.98 -5.64
C GLN A 16 -8.91 0.37 -4.97
N SER A 17 -7.75 0.45 -4.34
CA SER A 17 -7.25 1.69 -3.75
C SER A 17 -5.81 1.88 -4.18
N TYR A 18 -5.47 3.10 -4.58
CA TYR A 18 -4.10 3.49 -4.89
C TYR A 18 -3.59 4.42 -3.81
N VAL A 19 -2.36 4.20 -3.39
CA VAL A 19 -1.72 4.97 -2.33
C VAL A 19 -0.35 5.36 -2.83
N ALA A 20 -0.08 6.67 -2.90
CA ALA A 20 1.25 7.16 -3.17
C ALA A 20 2.16 6.87 -1.96
N VAL A 21 3.30 6.24 -2.18
CA VAL A 21 4.28 5.92 -1.14
C VAL A 21 5.65 6.39 -1.59
N ALA A 22 6.46 6.92 -0.67
CA ALA A 22 7.84 7.28 -0.95
C ALA A 22 8.62 6.10 -1.56
N ARG A 23 9.37 6.35 -2.63
CA ARG A 23 10.02 5.30 -3.45
C ARG A 23 10.95 4.39 -2.64
N ASN A 24 11.68 4.96 -1.68
CA ASN A 24 12.56 4.22 -0.77
C ASN A 24 11.81 3.28 0.21
N GLN A 25 10.52 3.52 0.45
CA GLN A 25 9.67 2.69 1.32
C GLN A 25 8.74 1.77 0.52
N ALA A 26 8.63 1.92 -0.80
CA ALA A 26 7.65 1.22 -1.64
C ALA A 26 7.81 -0.31 -1.60
N GLU A 27 9.03 -0.83 -1.74
CA GLU A 27 9.31 -2.28 -1.67
C GLU A 27 8.96 -2.86 -0.29
N LYS A 28 9.38 -2.18 0.78
CA LYS A 28 9.10 -2.58 2.17
C LYS A 28 7.59 -2.56 2.47
N ALA A 29 6.89 -1.55 1.96
CA ALA A 29 5.46 -1.40 2.08
C ALA A 29 4.72 -2.54 1.36
N ARG A 30 5.06 -2.78 0.09
CA ARG A 30 4.50 -3.85 -0.74
C ARG A 30 4.63 -5.20 -0.03
N ASP A 31 5.83 -5.54 0.41
CA ASP A 31 6.10 -6.83 1.03
C ASP A 31 5.32 -7.04 2.33
N ARG A 32 5.19 -5.99 3.13
CA ARG A 32 4.43 -6.03 4.37
C ARG A 32 2.93 -6.16 4.10
N LEU A 33 2.38 -5.39 3.17
CA LEU A 33 0.97 -5.44 2.81
C LEU A 33 0.60 -6.77 2.14
N LYS A 34 1.51 -7.33 1.34
CA LYS A 34 1.36 -8.64 0.69
C LYS A 34 1.32 -9.80 1.70
N ARG A 35 2.14 -9.73 2.76
CA ARG A 35 2.14 -10.75 3.85
C ARG A 35 1.02 -10.52 4.87
N GLY A 36 0.55 -9.29 4.99
CA GLY A 36 -0.45 -8.88 5.97
C GLY A 36 -1.89 -9.21 5.56
N LYS A 37 -2.80 -8.85 6.47
CA LYS A 37 -4.23 -8.78 6.20
C LYS A 37 -4.68 -7.35 6.47
N ILE A 38 -5.52 -6.80 5.60
CA ILE A 38 -6.19 -5.51 5.81
C ILE A 38 -7.61 -5.83 6.21
N LYS A 39 -8.06 -5.35 7.37
CA LYS A 39 -9.41 -5.64 7.91
C LYS A 39 -9.76 -7.14 7.87
N GLY A 40 -8.81 -8.00 8.28
CA GLY A 40 -8.99 -9.47 8.32
C GLY A 40 -8.93 -10.19 6.97
N ARG A 41 -8.79 -9.48 5.85
CA ARG A 41 -8.76 -10.06 4.49
C ARG A 41 -7.38 -9.91 3.86
N LYS A 42 -7.00 -10.88 3.02
CA LYS A 42 -5.81 -10.77 2.17
C LYS A 42 -6.17 -9.94 0.95
N PHE A 43 -5.28 -9.02 0.57
CA PHE A 43 -5.43 -8.21 -0.62
C PHE A 43 -4.22 -8.42 -1.53
N THR A 44 -4.47 -8.40 -2.84
CA THR A 44 -3.40 -8.38 -3.83
C THR A 44 -2.81 -6.98 -3.87
N VAL A 45 -1.48 -6.90 -3.74
CA VAL A 45 -0.75 -5.63 -3.71
C VAL A 45 0.25 -5.64 -4.85
N GLY A 46 0.18 -4.61 -5.70
CA GLY A 46 1.08 -4.40 -6.82
C GLY A 46 1.70 -3.01 -6.76
N LEU A 47 2.87 -2.86 -7.38
CA LEU A 47 3.46 -1.55 -7.65
C LEU A 47 2.96 -1.09 -9.03
N LEU A 48 2.39 0.11 -9.07
CA LEU A 48 2.11 0.80 -10.33
C LEU A 48 3.45 1.33 -10.87
N ARG A 49 3.75 1.06 -12.14
CA ARG A 49 4.93 1.59 -12.85
C ARG A 49 4.63 2.97 -13.41
#